data_AF-A0A094I725-F1
#
_entry.id   AF-A0A094I725-F1
#
_cell.length_a   1.000
_cell.length_b   1.000
_cell.length_c   1.000
_cell.angle_alpha   90.00
_cell.angle_beta   90.00
_cell.angle_gamma   90.00
#
_symmetry.space_group_name_H-M   'P 1'
#
loop_
_entity.id
_entity.type
_entity.pdbx_description
1 polymer ?
#
loop_
_entity_poly.entity_id
_entity_poly.type
_entity_poly.pdbx_seq_one_letter_code
_entity_poly.pdbx_strand_id
1 'polypeptide(L)'
;MPDRIYPDHDPDQLRSLAIRAEHCGTAAALPSPPRHTVTYVKVGKNWTSTFVKRHQDIKTKNSRKYDYQRALCENPALIRSWFTLVQNTIAKYGIVQEDIYNFDETGFLMGVIAPGMVVTSSEKNGQAKLAQQENREWVTVIQGVNS
;
A
#
# COMPACT_ATOMS: atom_id res chain seq x y z
N MET A 1 12.13 5.71 26.73
CA MET A 1 11.58 6.90 26.03
C MET A 1 10.85 6.39 24.79
N PRO A 2 9.51 6.38 24.70
CA PRO A 2 8.85 5.84 23.52
C PRO A 2 8.34 6.96 22.60
N ASP A 3 8.88 7.03 21.38
CA ASP A 3 8.30 7.77 20.26
C ASP A 3 7.19 6.92 19.63
N ARG A 4 5.93 7.29 19.85
CA ARG A 4 4.74 6.76 19.15
C ARG A 4 4.68 7.39 17.75
N ILE A 5 4.81 6.58 16.70
CA ILE A 5 4.70 7.01 15.28
C ILE A 5 3.26 6.93 14.74
N TYR A 6 2.26 6.67 15.59
CA TYR A 6 0.85 6.85 15.19
C TYR A 6 0.08 7.60 16.27
N PRO A 7 -0.63 8.69 15.94
CA PRO A 7 -1.57 9.28 16.87
C PRO A 7 -2.72 8.29 17.12
N ASP A 8 -3.01 8.03 18.39
CA ASP A 8 -4.21 7.33 18.81
C ASP A 8 -5.43 8.04 18.20
N HIS A 9 -6.11 7.38 17.26
CA HIS A 9 -7.39 7.86 16.75
C HIS A 9 -8.44 7.64 17.84
N ASP A 10 -8.86 8.74 18.47
CA ASP A 10 -9.97 8.77 19.43
C ASP A 10 -11.31 8.46 18.72
N PRO A 11 -11.96 7.32 19.04
CA PRO A 11 -13.21 6.91 18.41
C PRO A 11 -14.42 7.77 18.84
N ASP A 12 -14.28 8.68 19.80
CA ASP A 12 -15.37 9.54 20.28
C ASP A 12 -15.56 10.85 19.47
N GLN A 13 -14.64 11.18 18.54
CA GLN A 13 -14.81 12.33 17.63
C GLN A 13 -15.99 12.15 16.65
N LEU A 14 -16.41 10.92 16.36
CA LEU A 14 -17.56 10.63 15.48
C LEU A 14 -18.92 10.70 16.20
N ARG A 15 -18.95 10.93 17.53
CA ARG A 15 -20.20 11.05 18.30
C ARG A 15 -20.68 12.48 18.50
N SER A 16 -19.96 13.48 17.99
CA SER A 16 -20.34 14.90 18.13
C SER A 16 -21.37 15.41 17.10
N LEU A 17 -21.81 14.57 16.13
CA LEU A 17 -22.84 14.94 15.15
C LEU A 17 -24.25 14.46 15.48
N ALA A 18 -24.51 14.03 16.71
CA ALA A 18 -25.84 13.60 17.14
C ALA A 18 -26.34 14.41 18.34
N ILE A 19 -26.58 15.71 18.16
CA ILE A 19 -27.42 16.48 19.10
C ILE A 19 -28.88 16.41 18.62
N ARG A 20 -29.51 15.37 19.16
CA ARG A 20 -30.90 15.21 19.62
C ARG A 20 -31.87 16.38 19.39
N ALA A 21 -32.98 16.05 18.74
CA ALA A 21 -34.21 16.81 18.67
C ALA A 21 -34.97 16.85 20.01
N GLU A 22 -35.90 17.81 20.07
CA GLU A 22 -37.05 17.99 20.99
C GLU A 22 -36.88 18.98 22.17
N HIS A 23 -37.45 20.20 22.03
CA HIS A 23 -38.66 20.60 22.79
C HIS A 23 -39.26 21.97 22.33
N CYS A 24 -40.59 21.93 22.10
CA CYS A 24 -41.61 22.96 22.40
C CYS A 24 -41.74 24.26 21.57
N GLY A 25 -42.90 24.42 20.92
CA GLY A 25 -43.69 25.66 20.96
C GLY A 25 -43.61 26.61 19.76
N THR A 26 -44.69 26.63 18.96
CA THR A 26 -45.14 27.74 18.09
C THR A 26 -44.25 28.07 16.87
N ALA A 27 -44.65 27.54 15.71
CA ALA A 27 -44.05 27.87 14.42
C ALA A 27 -44.41 29.31 13.98
N ALA A 28 -43.48 30.25 14.14
CA ALA A 28 -43.35 31.40 13.27
C ALA A 28 -42.15 31.14 12.34
N ALA A 29 -42.41 31.00 11.04
CA ALA A 29 -41.37 30.71 10.05
C ALA A 29 -40.37 31.88 9.98
N LEU A 30 -39.17 31.67 10.54
CA LEU A 30 -38.04 32.57 10.32
C LEU A 30 -37.62 32.50 8.83
N PRO A 31 -37.27 33.63 8.20
CA PRO A 31 -36.75 33.60 6.84
C PRO A 31 -35.47 32.78 6.79
N SER A 32 -35.40 31.85 5.83
CA SER A 32 -34.19 31.07 5.58
C SER A 32 -33.03 32.01 5.23
N PRO A 33 -31.81 31.79 5.77
CA PRO A 33 -30.66 32.61 5.41
C PRO A 33 -30.38 32.47 3.90
N PRO A 34 -29.91 33.53 3.21
CA PRO A 34 -29.66 33.49 1.78
C PRO A 34 -28.69 32.35 1.46
N ARG A 35 -29.06 31.49 0.50
CA ARG A 35 -28.16 30.49 -0.07
C ARG A 35 -26.96 31.22 -0.67
N HIS A 36 -25.85 31.27 0.04
CA HIS A 36 -24.56 31.52 -0.58
C HIS A 36 -24.34 30.40 -1.59
N THR A 37 -24.51 30.70 -2.88
CA THR A 37 -24.12 29.80 -3.96
C THR A 37 -22.59 29.74 -3.95
N VAL A 38 -22.03 28.75 -3.25
CA VAL A 38 -20.60 28.43 -3.39
C VAL A 38 -20.40 27.99 -4.84
N THR A 39 -19.84 28.87 -5.65
CA THR A 39 -19.43 28.53 -7.02
C THR A 39 -18.16 27.70 -6.93
N TYR A 40 -18.29 26.38 -7.05
CA TYR A 40 -17.12 25.50 -7.14
C TYR A 40 -16.43 25.74 -8.49
N VAL A 41 -15.26 26.39 -8.46
CA VAL A 41 -14.43 26.54 -9.65
C VAL A 41 -13.97 25.15 -10.08
N LYS A 42 -14.43 24.73 -11.27
CA LYS A 42 -14.10 23.41 -11.81
C LYS A 42 -12.63 23.41 -12.21
N VAL A 43 -11.84 22.60 -11.52
CA VAL A 43 -10.41 22.44 -11.78
C VAL A 43 -10.22 21.79 -13.16
N GLY A 44 -9.29 22.33 -13.96
CA GLY A 44 -8.99 21.81 -15.30
C GLY A 44 -8.29 20.45 -15.26
N LYS A 45 -8.46 19.63 -16.31
CA LYS A 45 -7.92 18.25 -16.41
C LYS A 45 -6.43 18.13 -16.09
N ASN A 46 -5.64 19.16 -16.42
CA ASN A 46 -4.18 19.17 -16.27
C ASN A 46 -3.69 19.87 -15.01
N TRP A 47 -4.57 20.23 -14.08
CA TRP A 47 -4.19 21.02 -12.91
C TRP A 47 -3.17 20.30 -12.04
N THR A 48 -3.36 19.00 -11.75
CA THR A 48 -2.46 18.23 -10.89
C THR A 48 -1.05 18.17 -11.46
N SER A 49 -0.90 17.87 -12.76
CA SER A 49 0.41 17.83 -13.41
C SER A 49 1.05 19.22 -13.48
N THR A 50 0.25 20.26 -13.69
CA THR A 50 0.71 21.66 -13.71
C THR A 50 1.15 22.12 -12.32
N PHE A 51 0.44 21.72 -11.27
CA PHE A 51 0.76 22.02 -9.88
C PHE A 51 2.08 21.38 -9.47
N VAL A 52 2.25 20.08 -9.71
CA VAL A 52 3.51 19.37 -9.41
C VAL A 52 4.69 19.95 -10.19
N LYS A 53 4.50 20.39 -11.45
CA LYS A 53 5.56 21.05 -12.23
C LYS A 53 5.97 22.42 -11.71
N ARG A 54 5.05 23.19 -11.12
CA ARG A 54 5.34 24.52 -10.55
C ARG A 54 6.07 24.44 -9.23
N HIS A 55 5.86 23.35 -8.48
CA HIS A 55 6.42 23.11 -7.15
C HIS A 55 7.49 22.02 -7.22
N GLN A 56 8.72 22.40 -7.60
CA GLN A 56 9.86 21.47 -7.74
C GLN A 56 10.30 20.83 -6.40
N ASP A 57 9.85 21.39 -5.28
CA ASP A 57 9.96 20.83 -3.93
C ASP A 57 9.09 19.57 -3.74
N ILE A 58 8.02 19.42 -4.54
CA ILE A 58 7.14 18.25 -4.50
C ILE A 58 7.71 17.14 -5.39
N LYS A 59 8.15 16.05 -4.76
CA LYS A 59 8.61 14.84 -5.45
C LYS A 59 7.54 13.76 -5.43
N THR A 60 7.11 13.31 -6.60
CA THR A 60 6.28 12.11 -6.71
C THR A 60 7.13 10.88 -6.39
N LYS A 61 6.71 10.08 -5.41
CA LYS A 61 7.29 8.77 -5.11
C LYS A 61 6.24 7.71 -5.34
N ASN A 62 6.61 6.63 -6.02
CA ASN A 62 5.75 5.46 -6.14
C ASN A 62 5.68 4.78 -4.76
N SER A 63 4.47 4.61 -4.25
CA SER A 63 4.25 3.75 -3.08
C SER A 63 4.45 2.30 -3.49
N ARG A 64 5.17 1.53 -2.69
CA ARG A 64 5.22 0.07 -2.83
C ARG A 64 4.12 -0.51 -1.96
N LYS A 65 3.39 -1.50 -2.48
CA LYS A 65 2.47 -2.27 -1.66
C LYS A 65 3.29 -2.95 -0.57
N TYR A 66 2.97 -2.64 0.68
CA TYR A 66 3.54 -3.30 1.83
C TYR A 66 2.44 -4.13 2.48
N ASP A 67 2.76 -5.37 2.83
CA ASP A 67 1.76 -6.24 3.45
C ASP A 67 1.40 -5.69 4.84
N TYR A 68 0.13 -5.38 5.04
CA TYR A 68 -0.35 -4.76 6.27
C TYR A 68 -0.17 -5.69 7.49
N GLN A 69 -0.37 -7.00 7.31
CA GLN A 69 -0.16 -7.95 8.40
C GLN A 69 1.32 -8.03 8.76
N ARG A 70 2.21 -7.98 7.76
CA ARG A 70 3.65 -7.88 8.00
C ARG A 70 4.00 -6.63 8.80
N ALA A 71 3.41 -5.48 8.48
CA ALA A 71 3.66 -4.23 9.22
C ALA A 71 3.23 -4.33 10.70
N LEU A 72 2.12 -5.02 10.98
CA LEU A 72 1.65 -5.23 12.36
C LEU A 72 2.52 -6.20 13.15
N CYS A 73 3.07 -7.22 12.49
CA CYS A 73 3.89 -8.24 13.13
C CYS A 73 5.36 -7.83 13.32
N GLU A 74 5.84 -6.80 12.63
CA GLU A 74 7.22 -6.34 12.75
C GLU A 74 7.45 -5.54 14.03
N ASN A 75 8.25 -6.11 14.94
CA ASN A 75 8.74 -5.40 16.13
C ASN A 75 10.19 -4.93 15.89
N PRO A 76 10.44 -3.63 15.74
CA PRO A 76 11.78 -3.11 15.45
C PRO A 76 12.83 -3.47 16.50
N ALA A 77 12.45 -3.60 17.77
CA ALA A 77 13.37 -3.97 18.83
C ALA A 77 13.82 -5.43 18.69
N LEU A 78 12.88 -6.34 18.41
CA LEU A 78 13.19 -7.76 18.19
C LEU A 78 14.06 -7.97 16.95
N ILE A 79 13.75 -7.27 15.86
CA ILE A 79 14.53 -7.32 14.62
C ILE A 79 15.97 -6.87 14.90
N ARG A 80 16.15 -5.73 15.59
CA ARG A 80 17.49 -5.24 15.95
C ARG A 80 18.24 -6.21 16.85
N SER A 81 17.60 -6.73 17.90
CA SER A 81 18.25 -7.68 18.81
C SER A 81 18.69 -8.96 18.09
N TRP A 82 17.90 -9.42 17.12
CA TRP A 82 18.25 -10.58 16.30
C TRP A 82 19.51 -10.31 15.45
N PHE A 83 19.59 -9.18 14.75
CA PHE A 83 20.77 -8.83 13.96
C PHE A 83 22.03 -8.67 14.83
N THR A 84 21.91 -8.04 16.00
CA THR A 84 23.02 -7.94 16.96
C THR A 84 23.51 -9.33 17.39
N LEU A 85 22.59 -10.26 17.69
CA LEU A 85 22.94 -11.62 18.06
C LEU A 85 23.67 -12.36 16.93
N VAL A 86 23.20 -12.21 15.69
CA VAL A 86 23.84 -12.80 14.51
C VAL A 86 25.26 -12.27 14.35
N GLN A 87 25.47 -10.95 14.41
CA GLN A 87 26.81 -10.34 14.31
C GLN A 87 27.75 -10.82 15.42
N ASN A 88 27.27 -10.89 16.66
CA ASN A 88 28.06 -11.40 17.79
C ASN A 88 28.44 -12.87 17.60
N THR A 89 27.55 -13.68 17.02
CA THR A 89 27.80 -15.10 16.74
C THR A 89 28.86 -15.25 15.65
N ILE A 90 28.74 -14.51 14.55
CA ILE A 90 29.75 -14.46 13.48
C ILE A 90 31.12 -14.11 14.06
N ALA A 91 31.20 -13.05 14.87
CA ALA A 91 32.44 -12.61 15.48
C ALA A 91 33.02 -13.64 16.48
N LYS A 92 32.17 -14.26 17.30
CA LYS A 92 32.58 -15.25 18.30
C LYS A 92 33.22 -16.50 17.67
N TYR A 93 32.67 -16.96 16.55
CA TYR A 93 33.11 -18.19 15.89
C TYR A 93 34.05 -17.93 14.70
N GLY A 94 34.32 -16.65 14.38
CA GLY A 94 35.19 -16.29 13.26
C GLY A 94 34.65 -16.75 11.91
N ILE A 95 33.32 -16.73 11.73
CA ILE A 95 32.67 -17.14 10.48
C ILE A 95 33.06 -16.13 9.40
N VAL A 96 33.70 -16.61 8.34
CA VAL A 96 34.13 -15.77 7.22
C VAL A 96 32.96 -15.52 6.27
N GLN A 97 33.01 -14.45 5.49
CA GLN A 97 31.91 -14.05 4.61
C GLN A 97 31.60 -15.13 3.56
N GLU A 98 32.63 -15.85 3.11
CA GLU A 98 32.58 -16.95 2.16
C GLU A 98 31.84 -18.18 2.71
N ASP A 99 31.58 -18.23 4.02
CA ASP A 99 30.82 -19.31 4.66
C ASP A 99 29.37 -18.89 4.98
N ILE A 100 28.93 -17.70 4.55
CA ILE A 100 27.58 -17.19 4.77
C ILE A 100 26.74 -17.33 3.50
N TYR A 101 25.73 -18.20 3.56
CA TYR A 101 24.84 -18.49 2.44
C TYR A 101 23.43 -17.98 2.74
N ASN A 102 22.83 -17.24 1.81
CA ASN A 102 21.41 -16.89 1.87
C ASN A 102 20.61 -17.92 1.10
N PHE A 103 19.65 -18.56 1.75
CA PHE A 103 18.73 -19.52 1.15
C PHE A 103 17.31 -18.96 1.13
N ASP A 104 16.62 -19.15 0.00
CA ASP A 104 15.21 -18.79 -0.14
C ASP A 104 14.46 -19.82 -1.00
N GLU A 105 13.15 -19.88 -0.81
CA GLU A 105 12.26 -20.74 -1.57
C GLU A 105 11.38 -19.89 -2.48
N THR A 106 11.36 -20.21 -3.77
CA THR A 106 10.44 -19.60 -4.74
C THR A 106 9.53 -20.65 -5.35
N GLY A 107 8.22 -20.47 -5.17
CA GLY A 107 7.19 -21.27 -5.82
C GLY A 107 6.79 -20.66 -7.18
N PHE A 108 6.80 -21.48 -8.21
CA PHE A 108 6.32 -21.16 -9.55
C PHE A 108 5.04 -21.95 -9.84
N LEU A 109 4.01 -21.26 -10.31
CA LEU A 109 2.81 -21.94 -10.80
C LEU A 109 2.97 -22.27 -12.28
N MET A 110 3.17 -23.55 -12.59
CA MET A 110 3.21 -24.03 -13.97
C MET A 110 1.81 -23.96 -14.58
N GLY A 111 1.76 -23.58 -15.86
CA GLY A 111 0.49 -23.44 -16.58
C GLY A 111 -0.25 -22.12 -16.36
N VAL A 112 0.34 -21.13 -15.68
CA VAL A 112 -0.19 -19.75 -15.68
C VAL A 112 0.27 -18.99 -16.91
N ILE A 113 -0.68 -18.77 -17.83
CA ILE A 113 -0.50 -17.80 -18.90
C ILE A 113 -0.67 -16.41 -18.27
N ALA A 114 0.43 -15.69 -18.07
CA ALA A 114 0.36 -14.26 -17.78
C ALA A 114 -0.12 -13.52 -19.05
N PRO A 115 -0.92 -12.45 -18.93
CA PRO A 115 -1.31 -11.64 -20.08
C PRO A 115 -0.05 -11.06 -20.75
N GLY A 116 0.30 -11.61 -21.90
CA GLY A 116 1.35 -11.10 -22.78
C GLY A 116 0.78 -10.12 -23.79
N MET A 117 1.57 -9.12 -24.18
CA MET A 117 1.21 -8.25 -25.30
C MET A 117 1.29 -9.05 -26.60
N VAL A 118 0.16 -9.23 -27.27
CA VAL A 118 0.08 -9.91 -28.57
C VAL A 118 -0.21 -8.86 -29.64
N VAL A 119 0.61 -8.82 -30.69
CA VAL A 119 0.31 -7.99 -31.87
C VAL A 119 -0.69 -8.75 -32.75
N THR A 120 -1.92 -8.25 -32.83
CA THR A 120 -2.98 -8.80 -33.69
C THR A 120 -3.32 -7.83 -34.81
N SER A 121 -3.81 -8.35 -35.94
CA SER A 121 -4.37 -7.53 -37.03
C SER A 121 -5.45 -6.59 -36.50
N SER A 122 -5.50 -5.36 -37.04
CA SER A 122 -6.45 -4.28 -36.69
C SER A 122 -7.92 -4.67 -36.83
N GLU A 123 -8.22 -5.73 -37.56
CA GLU A 123 -9.59 -6.23 -37.79
C GLU A 123 -10.12 -7.06 -36.61
N LYS A 124 -9.23 -7.51 -35.70
CA LYS A 124 -9.62 -8.28 -34.52
C LYS A 124 -9.81 -7.35 -33.31
N ASN A 125 -11.00 -6.76 -33.22
CA ASN A 125 -11.42 -6.02 -32.03
C ASN A 125 -11.88 -6.98 -30.93
N GLY A 126 -10.93 -7.41 -30.09
CA GLY A 126 -11.20 -8.18 -28.88
C GLY A 126 -9.92 -8.59 -28.18
N GLN A 127 -9.96 -8.69 -26.84
CA GLN A 127 -8.87 -9.32 -26.09
C GLN A 127 -8.72 -10.77 -26.58
N ALA A 128 -7.50 -11.16 -26.96
CA ALA A 128 -7.22 -12.55 -27.28
C ALA A 128 -7.50 -13.41 -26.04
N LYS A 129 -8.51 -14.29 -26.12
CA LYS A 129 -8.80 -15.25 -25.05
C LYS A 129 -7.76 -16.37 -25.14
N LEU A 130 -6.81 -16.35 -24.22
CA LEU A 130 -5.92 -17.49 -24.02
C LEU A 130 -6.65 -18.47 -23.10
N ALA A 131 -7.03 -19.63 -23.64
CA ALA A 131 -7.54 -20.72 -22.84
C ALA A 131 -6.40 -21.27 -21.98
N GLN A 132 -6.58 -21.27 -20.66
CA GLN A 132 -5.62 -21.84 -19.73
C GLN A 132 -5.94 -23.33 -19.53
N GLN A 133 -4.94 -24.19 -19.62
CA GLN A 133 -5.10 -25.61 -19.33
C GLN A 133 -5.25 -25.82 -17.82
N GLU A 134 -6.17 -26.69 -17.41
CA GLU A 134 -6.60 -26.90 -16.00
C GLU A 134 -5.52 -27.55 -15.11
N ASN A 135 -4.46 -28.12 -15.69
CA ASN A 135 -3.38 -28.74 -14.91
C ASN A 135 -2.39 -27.67 -14.42
N ARG A 136 -2.60 -27.17 -13.21
CA ARG A 136 -1.74 -26.19 -12.52
C ARG A 136 -0.87 -26.90 -11.50
N GLU A 137 0.34 -27.25 -11.89
CA GLU A 137 1.32 -27.84 -10.99
C GLU A 137 2.15 -26.73 -10.33
N TRP A 138 2.36 -26.84 -9.01
CA TRP A 138 3.32 -25.99 -8.31
C TRP A 138 4.70 -26.62 -8.40
N VAL A 139 5.69 -25.84 -8.84
CA VAL A 139 7.10 -26.21 -8.79
C VAL A 139 7.79 -25.29 -7.82
N THR A 140 8.44 -25.87 -6.82
CA THR A 140 9.24 -25.14 -5.86
C THR A 140 10.71 -25.23 -6.22
N VAL A 141 11.41 -24.10 -6.16
CA VAL A 141 12.87 -24.03 -6.28
C VAL A 141 13.45 -23.49 -4.98
N ILE A 142 14.44 -24.19 -4.43
CA ILE A 142 15.27 -23.69 -3.33
C ILE A 142 16.54 -23.13 -3.94
N GLN A 143 16.82 -21.86 -3.68
CA GLN A 143 18.00 -21.17 -4.19
C GLN A 143 18.91 -20.76 -3.04
N GLY A 144 20.20 -21.03 -3.16
CA GLY A 144 21.26 -20.52 -2.29
C GLY A 144 22.17 -19.56 -3.06
N VAL A 145 22.54 -18.44 -2.44
CA VAL A 145 23.57 -17.54 -2.98
C VAL A 145 24.62 -17.22 -1.92
N ASN A 146 25.85 -17.06 -2.37
CA ASN A 146 26.99 -16.61 -1.58
C ASN A 146 27.67 -15.44 -2.32
N SER A 147 28.37 -14.59 -1.59
CA SER A 147 28.95 -13.32 -2.07
C SER A 147 30.36 -13.52 -2.60
#